data_AF-A0A7S3Q8U7-F1
#
_entry.id   AF-A0A7S3Q8U7-F1
#
_cell.length_a   1.000
_cell.length_b   1.000
_cell.length_c   1.000
_cell.angle_alpha   90.00
_cell.angle_beta   90.00
_cell.angle_gamma   90.00
#
_symmetry.space_group_name_H-M   'P 1'
#
loop_
_entity.id
_entity.type
_entity.pdbx_description
1 polymer ?
#
loop_
_entity_poly.entity_id
_entity_poly.type
_entity_poly.pdbx_seq_one_letter_code
_entity_poly.pdbx_strand_id
1 'polypeptide(L)'
;MILSIFLAVLLAALVTHSDAKKVALTWDLEMGDDILDVNVDDVLELSWSGTGLYDHNVIIHKSLTCETTPGEDNPISPNESSVGNVAFTFTDEDASVGGKEMFFSCDYGNHCEMGMFLMVKVYPKGCSICGEGQVVGNAGAIYDFNGSEMTCEALEKSGQRGQIPLDQCGTSLSSLVTDICGCETVPTLPPSSTDQTSDGVAFGIPSFATHSPLFVFHSLAIIFVIKY
;
A
#
# COMPACT_ATOMS: atom_id res chain seq x y z
N MET A 1 7.20 53.11 -24.80
CA MET A 1 7.71 51.74 -25.07
C MET A 1 7.82 51.03 -23.73
N ILE A 2 6.69 50.68 -23.12
CA ILE A 2 6.09 49.32 -23.13
C ILE A 2 7.12 48.28 -22.71
N LEU A 3 7.48 48.37 -21.43
CA LEU A 3 8.09 47.33 -20.63
C LEU A 3 6.95 46.41 -20.17
N SER A 4 6.47 45.53 -21.06
CA SER A 4 5.48 44.50 -20.71
C SER A 4 6.20 43.28 -20.19
N ILE A 5 6.28 43.26 -18.87
CA ILE A 5 6.63 42.15 -18.00
C ILE A 5 5.63 41.01 -18.24
N PHE A 6 6.02 40.01 -19.03
CA PHE A 6 5.44 38.67 -18.97
C PHE A 6 6.53 37.73 -18.46
N LEU A 7 6.95 37.94 -17.22
CA LEU A 7 7.60 36.89 -16.44
C LEU A 7 6.47 35.97 -15.98
N ALA A 8 6.14 35.00 -16.83
CA ALA A 8 5.35 33.84 -16.45
C ALA A 8 6.17 33.10 -15.38
N VAL A 9 5.92 33.46 -14.13
CA VAL A 9 6.37 32.70 -12.97
C VAL A 9 5.57 31.41 -13.01
N LEU A 10 6.11 30.44 -13.74
CA LEU A 10 5.74 29.04 -13.65
C LEU A 10 6.19 28.57 -12.26
N LEU A 11 5.41 28.92 -11.24
CA LEU A 11 5.49 28.27 -9.93
C LEU A 11 5.01 26.84 -10.18
N ALA A 12 5.93 25.94 -10.51
CA ALA A 12 5.70 24.53 -10.32
C ALA A 12 5.52 24.35 -8.81
N ALA A 13 4.27 24.38 -8.36
CA ALA A 13 3.95 23.86 -7.04
C ALA A 13 4.44 22.42 -7.06
N LEU A 14 5.51 22.15 -6.32
CA LEU A 14 5.83 20.78 -5.94
C LEU A 14 4.65 20.31 -5.10
N VAL A 15 3.69 19.66 -5.76
CA VAL A 15 2.64 18.91 -5.06
C VAL A 15 3.39 17.82 -4.30
N THR A 16 3.53 17.99 -2.99
CA THR A 16 4.19 16.99 -2.17
C THR A 16 3.19 15.85 -2.00
N HIS A 17 3.30 14.87 -2.90
CA HIS A 17 2.45 13.69 -2.92
C HIS A 17 2.65 12.94 -1.60
N SER A 18 1.55 12.52 -0.95
CA SER A 18 1.63 11.50 0.10
C SER A 18 2.47 10.34 -0.43
N ASP A 19 3.50 9.95 0.33
CA ASP A 19 4.42 8.90 -0.10
C ASP A 19 3.63 7.63 -0.41
N ALA A 20 3.81 7.10 -1.63
CA ALA A 20 3.23 5.84 -2.06
C ALA A 20 3.61 4.73 -1.06
N LYS A 21 2.62 4.04 -0.51
CA LYS A 21 2.85 2.93 0.41
C LYS A 21 3.19 1.67 -0.38
N LYS A 22 4.20 0.94 0.07
CA LYS A 22 4.46 -0.43 -0.41
C LYS A 22 3.82 -1.45 0.52
N VAL A 23 3.03 -2.37 -0.05
CA VAL A 23 2.43 -3.51 0.66
C VAL A 23 3.01 -4.79 0.06
N ALA A 24 3.87 -5.46 0.83
CA ALA A 24 4.49 -6.71 0.41
C ALA A 24 3.81 -7.91 1.07
N LEU A 25 3.32 -8.86 0.26
CA LEU A 25 2.66 -10.07 0.71
C LEU A 25 3.37 -11.32 0.16
N THR A 26 3.32 -12.39 0.95
CA THR A 26 3.63 -13.73 0.46
C THR A 26 2.39 -14.27 -0.26
N TRP A 27 2.57 -14.70 -1.50
CA TRP A 27 1.50 -15.19 -2.37
C TRP A 27 1.39 -16.71 -2.22
N ASP A 28 0.40 -17.17 -1.46
CA ASP A 28 0.17 -18.58 -1.17
C ASP A 28 -1.33 -18.91 -0.98
N LEU A 29 -1.64 -20.17 -0.67
CA LEU A 29 -3.02 -20.66 -0.48
C LEU A 29 -3.70 -20.18 0.81
N GLU A 30 -2.99 -19.47 1.70
CA GLU A 30 -3.48 -19.04 3.02
C GLU A 30 -3.75 -17.53 3.10
N MET A 31 -3.86 -16.85 1.95
CA MET A 31 -4.12 -15.42 1.86
C MET A 31 -5.45 -14.98 2.51
N GLY A 32 -6.45 -15.87 2.53
CA GLY A 32 -7.74 -15.64 3.19
C GLY A 32 -8.70 -14.72 2.42
N ASP A 33 -9.84 -14.41 3.04
CA ASP A 33 -10.90 -13.56 2.49
C ASP A 33 -10.83 -12.10 2.97
N ASP A 34 -9.73 -11.73 3.63
CA ASP A 34 -9.51 -10.38 4.12
C ASP A 34 -9.38 -9.38 2.95
N ILE A 35 -10.10 -8.25 3.07
CA ILE A 35 -10.03 -7.16 2.09
C ILE A 35 -8.88 -6.24 2.46
N LEU A 36 -7.95 -6.05 1.53
CA LEU A 36 -6.85 -5.10 1.65
C LEU A 36 -7.26 -3.72 1.13
N ASP A 37 -7.34 -2.73 2.02
CA ASP A 37 -7.51 -1.33 1.65
C ASP A 37 -6.16 -0.72 1.17
N VAL A 38 -6.16 -0.09 0.00
CA VAL A 38 -5.01 0.61 -0.61
C VAL A 38 -5.46 1.91 -1.29
N ASN A 39 -4.52 2.81 -1.57
CA ASN A 39 -4.80 4.05 -2.28
C ASN A 39 -4.14 4.05 -3.68
N VAL A 40 -4.56 4.98 -4.55
CA VAL A 40 -3.82 5.33 -5.77
C VAL A 40 -2.36 5.64 -5.42
N ASP A 41 -1.45 5.20 -6.31
CA ASP A 41 0.01 5.21 -6.20
C ASP A 41 0.62 4.18 -5.25
N ASP A 42 -0.17 3.52 -4.39
CA ASP A 42 0.36 2.40 -3.60
C ASP A 42 0.86 1.27 -4.51
N VAL A 43 1.83 0.51 -4.00
CA VAL A 43 2.43 -0.62 -4.71
C VAL A 43 2.17 -1.91 -3.93
N LEU A 44 1.41 -2.82 -4.53
CA LEU A 44 1.27 -4.19 -4.07
C LEU A 44 2.39 -5.05 -4.64
N GLU A 45 3.23 -5.62 -3.78
CA GLU A 45 4.28 -6.56 -4.14
C GLU A 45 3.87 -7.97 -3.68
N LEU A 46 3.67 -8.89 -4.63
CA LEU A 46 3.35 -10.30 -4.37
C LEU A 46 4.57 -11.15 -4.68
N SER A 47 4.95 -12.02 -3.74
CA SER A 47 6.13 -12.88 -3.91
C SER A 47 5.87 -14.30 -3.45
N TRP A 48 6.41 -15.28 -4.17
CA TRP A 48 6.33 -16.69 -3.83
C TRP A 48 7.66 -17.38 -4.09
N SER A 49 7.96 -18.37 -3.25
CA SER A 49 9.19 -19.16 -3.36
C SER A 49 8.86 -20.65 -3.33
N GLY A 50 9.36 -21.37 -4.33
CA GLY A 50 9.04 -22.75 -4.69
C GLY A 50 9.57 -23.78 -3.72
N THR A 51 9.08 -23.74 -2.48
CA THR A 51 9.22 -24.83 -1.53
C THR A 51 8.07 -25.84 -1.65
N GLY A 52 6.98 -25.47 -2.35
CA GLY A 52 5.85 -26.32 -2.73
C GLY A 52 5.92 -26.75 -4.20
N LEU A 53 5.39 -27.93 -4.50
CA LEU A 53 5.42 -28.59 -5.81
C LEU A 53 4.57 -27.90 -6.91
N TYR A 54 4.20 -26.64 -6.72
CA TYR A 54 3.14 -26.00 -7.49
C TYR A 54 3.61 -24.67 -8.06
N ASP A 55 3.26 -24.44 -9.32
CA ASP A 55 3.53 -23.18 -9.99
C ASP A 55 2.42 -22.17 -9.66
N HIS A 56 2.77 -20.90 -9.62
CA HIS A 56 1.82 -19.81 -9.37
C HIS A 56 1.88 -18.76 -10.48
N ASN A 57 0.76 -18.10 -10.69
CA ASN A 57 0.58 -16.94 -11.55
C ASN A 57 -0.23 -15.87 -10.79
N VAL A 58 -0.36 -14.68 -11.39
CA VAL A 58 -1.18 -13.59 -10.84
C VAL A 58 -2.02 -12.97 -11.95
N ILE A 59 -3.33 -13.04 -11.79
CA ILE A 59 -4.34 -12.53 -12.73
C ILE A 59 -5.32 -11.65 -11.96
N ILE A 60 -5.81 -10.58 -12.59
CA ILE A 60 -6.91 -9.75 -12.04
C ILE A 60 -8.21 -10.16 -12.74
N HIS A 61 -9.16 -10.70 -11.98
CA HIS A 61 -10.49 -11.04 -12.47
C HIS A 61 -11.46 -9.87 -12.31
N LYS A 62 -12.16 -9.51 -13.40
CA LYS A 62 -13.21 -8.48 -13.33
C LYS A 62 -14.51 -8.98 -12.70
N SER A 63 -14.72 -10.31 -12.69
CA SER A 63 -15.89 -10.94 -12.08
C SER A 63 -15.92 -10.81 -10.55
N LEU A 64 -14.78 -10.44 -9.93
CA LEU A 64 -14.56 -10.46 -8.48
C LEU A 64 -14.69 -11.87 -7.86
N THR A 65 -14.43 -12.89 -8.66
CA THR A 65 -14.48 -14.31 -8.27
C THR A 65 -13.39 -15.10 -9.00
N CYS A 66 -13.28 -16.40 -8.71
CA CYS A 66 -12.40 -17.32 -9.45
C CYS A 66 -12.89 -17.63 -10.88
N GLU A 67 -14.06 -17.11 -11.29
CA GLU A 67 -14.55 -17.32 -12.65
C GLU A 67 -13.79 -16.44 -13.64
N THR A 68 -13.02 -17.09 -14.51
CA THR A 68 -12.33 -16.46 -15.63
C THR A 68 -13.35 -15.88 -16.63
N THR A 69 -13.13 -14.66 -17.09
CA THR A 69 -13.92 -14.02 -18.13
C THR A 69 -13.04 -13.74 -19.36
N PRO A 70 -13.14 -14.57 -20.42
CA PRO A 70 -12.25 -14.47 -21.57
C PRO A 70 -12.23 -13.08 -22.22
N GLY A 71 -11.05 -12.47 -22.27
CA GLY A 71 -10.83 -11.15 -22.87
C GLY A 71 -11.12 -9.97 -21.93
N GLU A 72 -11.54 -10.23 -20.70
CA GLU A 72 -11.81 -9.20 -19.70
C GLU A 72 -10.79 -9.19 -18.56
N ASP A 73 -10.24 -10.36 -18.23
CA ASP A 73 -9.23 -10.52 -17.18
C ASP A 73 -7.89 -9.90 -17.58
N ASN A 74 -7.17 -9.37 -16.60
CA ASN A 74 -5.90 -8.70 -16.81
C ASN A 74 -4.76 -9.54 -16.22
N PRO A 75 -3.97 -10.26 -17.05
CA PRO A 75 -2.83 -11.02 -16.55
C PRO A 75 -1.69 -10.09 -16.16
N ILE A 76 -1.28 -10.12 -14.88
CA ILE A 76 -0.11 -9.36 -14.41
C ILE A 76 1.17 -10.19 -14.56
N SER A 77 1.10 -11.46 -14.15
CA SER A 77 2.13 -12.47 -14.37
C SER A 77 1.45 -13.73 -14.89
N PRO A 78 1.16 -13.82 -16.20
CA PRO A 78 0.36 -14.92 -16.76
C PRO A 78 1.05 -16.27 -16.76
N ASN A 79 2.38 -16.26 -16.79
CA ASN A 79 3.17 -17.48 -16.85
C ASN A 79 3.32 -18.07 -15.45
N GLU A 80 3.00 -19.35 -15.34
CA GLU A 80 3.16 -20.13 -14.13
C GLU A 80 4.65 -20.35 -13.82
N SER A 81 5.04 -20.16 -12.55
CA SER A 81 6.38 -20.45 -12.07
C SER A 81 6.38 -20.83 -10.60
N SER A 82 7.21 -21.78 -10.21
CA SER A 82 7.45 -22.14 -8.81
C SER A 82 8.09 -21.01 -7.98
N VAL A 83 8.78 -20.04 -8.61
CA VAL A 83 9.33 -18.85 -7.92
C VAL A 83 8.99 -17.61 -8.71
N GLY A 84 8.56 -16.56 -8.03
CA GLY A 84 8.26 -15.30 -8.69
C GLY A 84 8.02 -14.14 -7.75
N ASN A 85 8.05 -12.96 -8.35
CA ASN A 85 7.72 -11.70 -7.72
C ASN A 85 7.05 -10.82 -8.78
N VAL A 86 5.96 -10.15 -8.38
CA VAL A 86 5.28 -9.16 -9.21
C VAL A 86 4.94 -7.93 -8.37
N ALA A 87 4.99 -6.77 -8.99
CA ALA A 87 4.57 -5.51 -8.40
C ALA A 87 3.44 -4.91 -9.23
N PHE A 88 2.41 -4.42 -8.57
CA PHE A 88 1.27 -3.72 -9.16
C PHE A 88 1.13 -2.35 -8.51
N THR A 89 1.10 -1.28 -9.32
CA THR A 89 0.86 0.08 -8.85
C THR A 89 -0.56 0.48 -9.19
N PHE A 90 -1.33 0.86 -8.18
CA PHE A 90 -2.73 1.27 -8.36
C PHE A 90 -2.81 2.65 -9.01
N THR A 91 -3.65 2.79 -10.04
CA THR A 91 -3.87 4.06 -10.73
C THR A 91 -5.23 4.66 -10.42
N ASP A 92 -5.50 5.89 -10.89
CA ASP A 92 -6.81 6.51 -10.74
C ASP A 92 -7.95 5.68 -11.35
N GLU A 93 -7.69 4.93 -12.44
CA GLU A 93 -8.69 4.05 -13.03
C GLU A 93 -9.06 2.86 -12.14
N ASP A 94 -8.18 2.48 -11.22
CA ASP A 94 -8.39 1.39 -10.27
C ASP A 94 -9.22 1.82 -9.06
N ALA A 95 -9.39 3.12 -8.84
CA ALA A 95 -10.01 3.68 -7.64
C ALA A 95 -11.45 4.18 -7.83
N SER A 96 -12.18 4.31 -6.71
CA SER A 96 -13.44 5.07 -6.66
C SER A 96 -13.67 5.68 -5.27
N VAL A 97 -14.45 6.77 -5.19
CA VAL A 97 -14.89 7.31 -3.90
C VAL A 97 -15.74 6.26 -3.19
N GLY A 98 -15.33 5.85 -1.99
CA GLY A 98 -15.91 4.71 -1.26
C GLY A 98 -15.23 3.37 -1.51
N GLY A 99 -14.22 3.35 -2.38
CA GLY A 99 -13.34 2.23 -2.69
C GLY A 99 -13.88 1.35 -3.83
N LYS A 100 -13.04 1.04 -4.81
CA LYS A 100 -13.33 0.12 -5.92
C LYS A 100 -12.66 -1.23 -5.64
N GLU A 101 -13.44 -2.30 -5.73
CA GLU A 101 -12.95 -3.65 -5.49
C GLU A 101 -12.20 -4.21 -6.70
N MET A 102 -11.13 -4.96 -6.43
CA MET A 102 -10.32 -5.70 -7.37
C MET A 102 -10.03 -7.09 -6.80
N PHE A 103 -9.98 -8.10 -7.66
CA PHE A 103 -9.75 -9.50 -7.26
C PHE A 103 -8.51 -10.03 -7.98
N PHE A 104 -7.46 -10.31 -7.21
CA PHE A 104 -6.24 -10.95 -7.70
C PHE A 104 -6.31 -12.44 -7.41
N SER A 105 -5.92 -13.30 -8.35
CA SER A 105 -5.99 -14.75 -8.19
C SER A 105 -4.81 -15.48 -8.81
N CYS A 106 -4.65 -16.73 -8.37
CA CYS A 106 -3.85 -17.73 -9.06
C CYS A 106 -4.80 -18.71 -9.77
N ASP A 107 -4.74 -18.74 -11.09
CA ASP A 107 -5.58 -19.63 -11.93
C ASP A 107 -4.87 -20.93 -12.28
N TYR A 108 -3.71 -21.22 -11.65
CA TYR A 108 -3.04 -22.49 -11.84
C TYR A 108 -3.83 -23.61 -11.15
N GLY A 109 -4.33 -24.56 -11.93
CA GLY A 109 -5.11 -25.67 -11.42
C GLY A 109 -6.40 -25.20 -10.74
N ASN A 110 -6.50 -25.44 -9.43
CA ASN A 110 -7.63 -25.04 -8.58
C ASN A 110 -7.20 -24.14 -7.41
N HIS A 111 -6.07 -23.44 -7.55
CA HIS A 111 -5.51 -22.62 -6.48
C HIS A 111 -6.46 -21.50 -6.02
N CYS A 112 -7.15 -20.84 -6.96
CA CYS A 112 -8.11 -19.81 -6.62
C CYS A 112 -9.25 -20.37 -5.75
N GLU A 113 -9.87 -21.49 -6.15
CA GLU A 113 -10.95 -22.13 -5.39
C GLU A 113 -10.49 -22.69 -4.05
N MET A 114 -9.18 -22.92 -3.91
CA MET A 114 -8.54 -23.32 -2.65
C MET A 114 -8.15 -22.13 -1.75
N GLY A 115 -8.44 -20.88 -2.16
CA GLY A 115 -8.23 -19.69 -1.33
C GLY A 115 -7.02 -18.83 -1.73
N MET A 116 -6.35 -19.13 -2.85
CA MET A 116 -5.24 -18.30 -3.35
C MET A 116 -5.75 -17.12 -4.18
N PHE A 117 -6.43 -16.20 -3.49
CA PHE A 117 -6.88 -14.94 -4.04
C PHE A 117 -6.66 -13.80 -3.04
N LEU A 118 -6.76 -12.56 -3.53
CA LEU A 118 -6.73 -11.35 -2.72
C LEU A 118 -7.82 -10.40 -3.18
N MET A 119 -8.67 -9.99 -2.24
CA MET A 119 -9.56 -8.85 -2.45
C MET A 119 -8.83 -7.58 -2.07
N VAL A 120 -8.79 -6.63 -2.99
CA VAL A 120 -8.25 -5.30 -2.77
C VAL A 120 -9.35 -4.28 -2.96
N LYS A 121 -9.40 -3.29 -2.09
CA LYS A 121 -10.29 -2.14 -2.23
C LYS A 121 -9.47 -0.87 -2.38
N VAL A 122 -9.53 -0.29 -3.57
CA VAL A 122 -8.68 0.83 -3.99
C VAL A 122 -9.43 2.15 -3.83
N TYR A 123 -8.88 3.04 -3.03
CA TYR A 123 -9.38 4.39 -2.81
C TYR A 123 -8.58 5.41 -3.61
N PRO A 124 -9.13 6.61 -3.86
CA PRO A 124 -8.37 7.74 -4.37
C PRO A 124 -7.12 8.02 -3.55
N LYS A 125 -6.22 8.83 -4.10
CA LYS A 125 -5.05 9.30 -3.37
C LYS A 125 -5.45 9.89 -2.01
N GLY A 126 -4.73 9.49 -0.97
CA GLY A 126 -4.95 10.01 0.38
C GLY A 126 -4.53 11.48 0.52
N CYS A 127 -5.04 12.13 1.56
CA CYS A 127 -4.78 13.53 1.85
C CYS A 127 -4.80 13.82 3.36
N SER A 128 -4.07 14.84 3.79
CA SER A 128 -4.19 15.40 5.15
C SER A 128 -5.37 16.39 5.20
N ILE A 129 -6.21 16.28 6.22
CA ILE A 129 -7.35 17.21 6.43
C ILE A 129 -6.87 18.62 6.78
N CYS A 130 -5.65 18.70 7.30
CA CYS A 130 -4.96 19.95 7.59
C CYS A 130 -4.20 20.50 6.37
N GLY A 131 -4.15 19.78 5.25
CA GLY A 131 -3.37 20.16 4.09
C GLY A 131 -1.89 19.77 4.20
N GLU A 132 -1.14 20.08 3.15
CA GLU A 132 0.27 19.69 3.02
C GLU A 132 1.15 20.32 4.13
N GLY A 133 2.03 19.50 4.72
CA GLY A 133 2.98 19.93 5.74
C GLY A 133 2.37 20.26 7.11
N GLN A 134 1.07 20.04 7.29
CA GLN A 134 0.36 20.27 8.54
C GLN A 134 -0.18 18.96 9.14
N VAL A 135 -0.24 18.91 10.46
CA VAL A 135 -0.78 17.79 11.24
C VAL A 135 -1.91 18.25 12.15
N VAL A 136 -2.79 17.33 12.49
CA VAL A 136 -3.87 17.54 13.46
C VAL A 136 -3.27 17.70 14.87
N GLY A 137 -3.38 18.88 15.46
CA GLY A 137 -2.94 19.18 16.83
C GLY A 137 -3.97 18.84 17.90
N ASN A 138 -5.26 18.77 17.55
CA ASN A 138 -6.36 18.42 18.45
C ASN A 138 -7.14 17.21 17.95
N ALA A 139 -6.51 16.04 17.98
CA ALA A 139 -7.05 14.77 17.51
C ALA A 139 -8.44 14.42 18.08
N GLY A 140 -8.70 14.79 19.35
CA GLY A 140 -9.96 14.47 20.06
C GLY A 140 -11.09 15.46 19.84
N ALA A 141 -10.86 16.59 19.16
CA ALA A 141 -11.94 17.54 18.86
C ALA A 141 -12.98 16.91 17.92
N ILE A 142 -14.24 17.23 18.15
CA ILE A 142 -15.37 16.76 17.34
C ILE A 142 -15.61 17.77 16.23
N TYR A 143 -15.67 17.28 15.00
CA TYR A 143 -15.99 18.03 13.80
C TYR A 143 -17.25 17.42 13.14
N ASP A 144 -18.17 18.28 12.70
CA ASP A 144 -19.34 17.87 11.93
C ASP A 144 -18.98 17.86 10.44
N PHE A 145 -18.76 16.66 9.89
CA PHE A 145 -18.51 16.47 8.46
C PHE A 145 -19.79 15.97 7.79
N ASN A 146 -20.44 16.84 7.01
CA ASN A 146 -21.67 16.54 6.27
C ASN A 146 -22.83 16.02 7.15
N GLY A 147 -23.01 16.55 8.35
CA GLY A 147 -24.06 16.16 9.30
C GLY A 147 -23.70 14.95 10.16
N SER A 148 -22.45 14.46 10.07
CA SER A 148 -21.92 13.36 10.88
C SER A 148 -20.80 13.85 11.78
N GLU A 149 -20.98 13.69 13.09
CA GLU A 149 -19.96 14.03 14.08
C GLU A 149 -18.86 12.96 14.10
N MET A 150 -17.60 13.39 13.95
CA MET A 150 -16.43 12.53 14.12
C MET A 150 -15.26 13.28 14.74
N THR A 151 -14.34 12.56 15.36
CA THR A 151 -13.11 13.14 15.89
C THR A 151 -12.18 13.57 14.75
N CYS A 152 -11.40 14.62 14.94
CA CYS A 152 -10.38 15.06 14.00
C CYS A 152 -9.38 13.95 13.63
N GLU A 153 -9.05 13.05 14.56
CA GLU A 153 -8.24 11.86 14.27
C GLU A 153 -8.90 10.92 13.26
N ALA A 154 -10.19 10.65 13.44
CA ALA A 154 -10.96 9.79 12.54
C ALA A 154 -11.12 10.45 11.16
N LEU A 155 -11.32 11.77 11.12
CA LEU A 155 -11.41 12.53 9.88
C LEU A 155 -10.05 12.50 9.14
N GLU A 156 -8.93 12.69 9.84
CA GLU A 156 -7.58 12.59 9.26
C GLU A 156 -7.32 11.19 8.70
N LYS A 157 -7.64 10.14 9.46
CA LYS A 157 -7.54 8.76 8.96
C LYS A 157 -8.40 8.52 7.73
N SER A 158 -9.56 9.16 7.63
CA SER A 158 -10.45 9.04 6.47
C SER A 158 -9.86 9.75 5.26
N GLY A 159 -9.28 10.94 5.45
CA GLY A 159 -8.52 11.65 4.42
C GLY A 159 -7.33 10.84 3.91
N GLN A 160 -6.53 10.29 4.83
CA GLN A 160 -5.36 9.47 4.50
C GLN A 160 -5.74 8.20 3.73
N ARG A 161 -6.91 7.62 4.02
CA ARG A 161 -7.47 6.47 3.28
C ARG A 161 -8.15 6.84 1.97
N GLY A 162 -8.06 8.10 1.52
CA GLY A 162 -8.69 8.54 0.27
C GLY A 162 -10.22 8.50 0.30
N GLN A 163 -10.83 8.36 1.49
CA GLN A 163 -12.28 8.33 1.65
C GLN A 163 -12.89 9.73 1.57
N ILE A 164 -12.06 10.77 1.73
CA ILE A 164 -12.42 12.17 1.51
C ILE A 164 -11.98 12.56 0.09
N PRO A 165 -12.89 13.05 -0.77
CA PRO A 165 -12.53 13.58 -2.08
C PRO A 165 -11.44 14.65 -1.99
N LEU A 166 -10.46 14.60 -2.90
CA LEU A 166 -9.29 15.51 -2.88
C LEU A 166 -9.67 17.00 -2.94
N ASP A 167 -10.78 17.34 -3.61
CA ASP A 167 -11.32 18.71 -3.69
C ASP A 167 -11.92 19.20 -2.36
N GLN A 168 -12.32 18.27 -1.49
CA GLN A 168 -12.78 18.57 -0.15
C GLN A 168 -11.63 18.62 0.85
N CYS A 169 -10.56 17.87 0.59
CA CYS A 169 -9.45 17.72 1.50
C CYS A 169 -8.48 18.92 1.49
N GLY A 170 -8.13 19.44 2.67
CA GLY A 170 -7.14 20.50 2.87
C GLY A 170 -7.53 21.92 2.38
N THR A 171 -8.31 22.06 1.31
CA THR A 171 -8.68 23.36 0.73
C THR A 171 -10.08 23.81 1.11
N SER A 172 -11.09 22.94 0.96
CA SER A 172 -12.49 23.27 1.31
C SER A 172 -12.77 23.16 2.80
N LEU A 173 -12.01 22.31 3.51
CA LEU A 173 -12.13 22.12 4.95
C LEU A 173 -11.39 23.21 5.77
N SER A 174 -10.57 24.04 5.13
CA SER A 174 -9.39 24.64 5.78
C SER A 174 -9.68 25.65 6.88
N SER A 175 -10.74 26.46 6.85
CA SER A 175 -10.95 27.44 7.93
C SER A 175 -11.52 26.79 9.19
N LEU A 176 -12.58 26.00 9.04
CA LEU A 176 -13.28 25.41 10.18
C LEU A 176 -12.53 24.21 10.77
N VAL A 177 -11.90 23.39 9.92
CA VAL A 177 -11.06 22.28 10.39
C VAL A 177 -9.79 22.80 11.05
N THR A 178 -9.16 23.85 10.54
CA THR A 178 -7.96 24.42 11.20
C THR A 178 -8.26 24.90 12.60
N ASP A 179 -9.40 25.58 12.81
CA ASP A 179 -9.78 26.11 14.11
C ASP A 179 -10.15 25.00 15.13
N ILE A 180 -10.87 23.97 14.69
CA ILE A 180 -11.36 22.90 15.57
C ILE A 180 -10.28 21.84 15.82
N CYS A 181 -9.65 21.37 14.74
CA CYS A 181 -8.65 20.30 14.77
C CYS A 181 -7.23 20.80 15.07
N GLY A 182 -7.02 22.12 15.13
CA GLY A 182 -5.74 22.72 15.50
C GLY A 182 -4.63 22.33 14.55
N CYS A 183 -4.77 22.68 13.26
CA CYS A 183 -3.77 22.30 12.26
C CYS A 183 -2.46 23.05 12.45
N GLU A 184 -1.40 22.32 12.80
CA GLU A 184 -0.08 22.87 13.09
C GLU A 184 0.92 22.46 12.00
N THR A 185 1.79 23.39 11.60
CA THR A 185 2.88 23.05 10.68
C THR A 185 3.85 22.10 11.37
N VAL A 186 4.19 20.98 10.74
CA VAL A 186 5.26 20.11 11.23
C VAL A 186 6.55 20.93 11.24
N PRO A 187 7.24 21.08 12.39
CA PRO A 187 8.52 21.76 12.41
C PRO A 187 9.44 21.07 11.41
N THR A 188 9.77 21.76 10.31
CA THR A 188 10.75 21.26 9.37
C THR A 188 12.06 21.18 10.14
N LEU A 189 12.46 19.97 10.54
CA LEU A 189 13.79 19.76 11.07
C LEU A 189 14.74 20.35 10.03
N PRO A 190 15.68 21.23 10.41
CA PRO A 190 16.65 21.76 9.46
C PRO A 190 17.28 20.58 8.73
N PRO A 191 17.48 20.66 7.40
CA PRO A 191 18.00 19.55 6.62
C PRO A 191 19.27 19.05 7.31
N SER A 192 19.21 17.81 7.80
CA SER A 192 20.33 17.19 8.48
C SER A 192 21.49 17.15 7.49
N SER A 193 22.44 18.08 7.64
CA SER A 193 23.62 18.17 6.80
C SER A 193 24.57 17.04 7.18
N THR A 194 24.26 15.83 6.71
CA THR A 194 25.21 14.72 6.66
C THR A 194 25.78 14.63 5.26
N ASP A 195 26.50 15.69 4.89
CA ASP A 195 27.64 15.58 3.99
C ASP A 195 28.89 15.52 4.87
N GLN A 196 29.29 14.31 5.24
CA GLN A 196 30.67 14.00 5.57
C GLN A 196 30.99 12.61 5.04
N THR A 197 31.54 12.61 3.82
CA THR A 197 32.80 11.92 3.47
C THR A 197 33.37 11.04 4.59
N SER A 198 32.99 9.77 4.63
CA SER A 198 33.79 8.77 5.32
C SER A 198 34.82 8.23 4.32
N ASP A 199 35.93 8.94 4.23
CA ASP A 199 37.20 8.37 3.78
C ASP A 199 37.51 7.11 4.59
N GLY A 200 38.01 6.11 3.89
CA GLY A 200 38.18 4.76 4.39
C GLY A 200 39.04 4.65 5.65
N VAL A 201 38.50 3.95 6.64
CA VAL A 201 39.31 3.27 7.65
C VAL A 201 39.00 1.78 7.58
N ALA A 202 39.90 1.06 6.91
CA ALA A 202 39.92 -0.39 6.89
C ALA A 202 40.27 -0.91 8.30
N PHE A 203 39.26 -1.37 9.04
CA PHE A 203 39.47 -2.23 10.21
C PHE A 203 39.29 -3.68 9.79
N GLY A 204 40.40 -4.43 9.83
CA GLY A 204 40.42 -5.86 9.60
C GLY A 204 39.58 -6.60 10.64
N ILE A 205 38.66 -7.43 10.15
CA ILE A 205 37.87 -8.35 10.96
C ILE A 205 38.65 -9.67 11.05
N PRO A 206 38.91 -10.22 12.26
CA PRO A 206 39.43 -11.56 12.40
C PRO A 206 38.36 -12.58 11.99
N SER A 207 38.76 -13.49 11.11
CA SER A 207 38.02 -14.69 10.73
C SER A 207 37.77 -15.55 11.98
N PHE A 208 36.51 -15.62 12.44
CA PHE A 208 36.07 -16.60 13.41
C PHE A 208 35.37 -17.75 12.68
N ALA A 209 36.01 -18.90 12.79
CA ALA A 209 35.61 -20.16 12.24
C ALA A 209 34.31 -20.68 12.89
N THR A 210 33.45 -21.24 12.02
CA THR A 210 32.68 -22.49 12.17
C THR A 210 32.20 -22.86 13.57
N HIS A 211 30.89 -23.00 13.77
CA HIS A 211 30.27 -24.17 14.42
C HIS A 211 28.78 -24.22 14.03
N SER A 212 28.43 -25.19 13.17
CA SER A 212 27.06 -25.60 12.90
C SER A 212 26.54 -26.46 14.06
N PRO A 213 25.39 -26.15 14.68
CA PRO A 213 24.69 -27.13 15.49
C PRO A 213 23.84 -28.01 14.58
N LEU A 214 24.16 -29.30 14.59
CA LEU A 214 23.33 -30.39 14.07
C LEU A 214 21.96 -30.33 14.76
N PHE A 215 20.92 -29.90 14.05
CA PHE A 215 19.55 -30.11 14.47
C PHE A 215 19.14 -31.55 14.16
N VAL A 216 18.89 -32.29 15.23
CA VAL A 216 18.33 -33.65 15.22
C VAL A 216 16.86 -33.57 14.83
N PHE A 217 16.51 -34.06 13.65
CA PHE A 217 15.11 -34.30 13.26
C PHE A 217 14.53 -35.42 14.13
N HIS A 218 13.61 -35.08 15.04
CA HIS A 218 12.68 -36.04 15.62
C HIS A 218 11.56 -36.29 14.61
N SER A 219 11.53 -37.50 14.06
CA SER A 219 10.42 -38.01 13.26
C SER A 219 9.19 -38.21 14.15
N LEU A 220 8.14 -37.42 13.93
CA LEU A 220 6.80 -37.72 14.42
C LEU A 220 6.06 -38.50 13.34
N ALA A 221 5.85 -39.79 13.61
CA ALA A 221 4.99 -40.64 12.80
C ALA A 221 3.53 -40.23 12.99
N ILE A 222 2.89 -39.74 11.92
CA ILE A 222 1.44 -39.54 11.87
C ILE A 222 0.79 -40.88 11.51
N ILE A 223 0.04 -41.43 12.46
CA ILE A 223 -0.81 -42.60 12.27
C ILE A 223 -2.10 -42.14 11.57
N PHE A 224 -2.29 -42.54 10.31
CA PHE A 224 -3.60 -42.46 9.66
C PHE A 224 -4.49 -43.60 10.16
N VAL A 225 -5.57 -43.26 10.86
CA VAL A 225 -6.68 -44.17 11.12
C VAL A 225 -7.70 -43.99 9.99
N ILE A 226 -7.75 -44.95 9.08
CA ILE A 226 -8.82 -45.09 8.10
C ILE A 226 -10.03 -45.68 8.83
N LYS A 227 -11.15 -44.98 8.83
CA LYS A 227 -12.47 -45.56 9.14
C LYS A 227 -13.21 -45.83 7.83
N TYR A 228 -13.71 -47.06 7.74
CA TYR A 228 -14.55 -47.63 6.69
C TYR A 228 -15.84 -46.84 6.47
#